data_AF-A0A7S9LUN8-F1
#
_entry.id   AF-A0A7S9LUN8-F1
#
_cell.length_a   1.000
_cell.length_b   1.000
_cell.length_c   1.000
_cell.angle_alpha   90.00
_cell.angle_beta   90.00
_cell.angle_gamma   90.00
#
_symmetry.space_group_name_H-M   'P 1'
#
loop_
_entity.id
_entity.type
_entity.pdbx_description
1 polymer ?
#
loop_
_entity_poly.entity_id
_entity_poly.type
_entity_poly.pdbx_seq_one_letter_code
_entity_poly.pdbx_strand_id
1 'polypeptide(L)'
;MTELSTTLVAVETQAAADIITLPDGSKVDLPRSYRTDVTGSSVLVLRWVFDHAAEVPMSAIGSVVELVEIQIIFLKVLSSLAERTARLLFDWLCQLDLRDMPVRIPGIEGRARWASDARRQTVAKLRLMAMLLGSFAPDALKAYLTAITGDGDHHKMEDLRQFSSVITPVAPAELAAMVQASLIEKKQERRRERVMENAFSFADSDYLPPSPAQPPFLDLLNAAPAEGLALIRRLVEEAIAFRTDWREPGEDGITIDFGEGPRFFPWGWTFGWSRGRGDDYAAASGLLALEAWSQKRLDDGDPVEAVLADILGPEGSAAAYLLIAIDVLLSHGTVARVPLAPFLASPQLLADDRTR
;
A
#
# COMPACT_ATOMS: atom_id res chain seq x y z
N MET A 1 19.43 24.40 -18.70
CA MET A 1 18.23 23.88 -18.02
C MET A 1 18.47 23.70 -16.53
N THR A 2 19.46 22.91 -16.10
CA THR A 2 19.85 22.75 -14.68
C THR A 2 19.96 24.09 -13.93
N GLU A 3 20.81 25.01 -14.38
CA GLU A 3 21.01 26.31 -13.72
C GLU A 3 19.72 27.16 -13.66
N LEU A 4 18.89 27.09 -14.70
CA LEU A 4 17.65 27.84 -14.80
C LEU A 4 16.59 27.28 -13.82
N SER A 5 16.42 25.96 -13.76
CA SER A 5 15.54 25.31 -12.78
C SER A 5 16.01 25.60 -11.34
N THR A 6 17.30 25.48 -11.07
CA THR A 6 17.87 25.77 -9.73
C THR A 6 17.68 27.23 -9.34
N THR A 7 17.86 28.17 -10.27
CA THR A 7 17.67 29.60 -10.00
C THR A 7 16.21 29.92 -9.71
N LEU A 8 15.26 29.34 -10.45
CA LEU A 8 13.83 29.50 -10.17
C LEU A 8 13.45 28.95 -8.79
N VAL A 9 13.94 27.75 -8.45
CA VAL A 9 13.71 27.16 -7.12
C VAL A 9 14.27 28.07 -6.01
N ALA A 10 15.43 28.68 -6.21
CA ALA A 10 16.09 29.52 -5.22
C ALA A 10 15.47 30.93 -5.08
N VAL A 11 15.05 31.54 -6.19
CA VAL A 11 14.71 32.98 -6.26
C VAL A 11 13.21 33.23 -6.33
N GLU A 12 12.43 32.32 -6.92
CA GLU A 12 11.02 32.54 -7.25
C GLU A 12 10.06 31.67 -6.43
N THR A 13 10.51 31.23 -5.26
CA THR A 13 9.70 30.44 -4.34
C THR A 13 9.52 31.16 -3.01
N GLN A 14 8.42 30.88 -2.31
CA GLN A 14 8.14 31.36 -0.95
C GLN A 14 7.56 30.21 -0.11
N ALA A 15 7.57 30.33 1.21
CA ALA A 15 7.01 29.30 2.09
C ALA A 15 5.51 29.14 1.81
N ALA A 16 5.05 27.90 1.59
CA ALA A 16 3.66 27.61 1.27
C ALA A 16 2.71 28.09 2.38
N ALA A 17 3.12 27.99 3.65
CA ALA A 17 2.39 28.48 4.82
C ALA A 17 2.13 30.00 4.82
N ASP A 18 2.93 30.78 4.08
CA ASP A 18 2.77 32.23 3.99
C ASP A 18 1.86 32.66 2.82
N ILE A 19 1.54 31.74 1.90
CA ILE A 19 0.76 32.02 0.69
C ILE A 19 -0.61 31.33 0.74
N ILE A 20 -0.68 30.11 1.27
CA ILE A 20 -1.90 29.31 1.23
C ILE A 20 -2.72 29.58 2.48
N THR A 21 -3.93 30.09 2.26
CA THR A 21 -4.97 30.24 3.28
C THR A 21 -6.04 29.19 3.07
N LEU A 22 -6.50 28.60 4.16
CA LEU A 22 -7.65 27.70 4.18
C LEU A 22 -8.94 28.47 3.85
N PRO A 23 -10.03 27.78 3.47
CA PRO A 23 -11.31 28.42 3.13
C PRO A 23 -11.91 29.27 4.25
N ASP A 24 -11.53 28.99 5.50
CA ASP A 24 -11.93 29.75 6.70
C ASP A 24 -11.03 30.97 6.98
N GLY A 25 -10.05 31.23 6.12
CA GLY A 25 -9.10 32.35 6.21
C GLY A 25 -7.90 32.10 7.13
N SER A 26 -7.81 30.93 7.77
CA SER A 26 -6.65 30.56 8.58
C SER A 26 -5.45 30.18 7.70
N LYS A 27 -4.23 30.33 8.22
CA LYS A 27 -3.02 29.88 7.52
C LYS A 27 -2.92 28.36 7.57
N VAL A 28 -2.44 27.76 6.49
CA VAL A 28 -2.15 26.32 6.48
C VAL A 28 -0.97 26.02 7.41
N ASP A 29 -1.13 25.02 8.28
CA ASP A 29 -0.05 24.51 9.13
C ASP A 29 0.87 23.59 8.31
N LEU A 30 1.84 24.21 7.64
CA LEU A 30 2.88 23.55 6.87
C LEU A 30 4.27 23.99 7.35
N PRO A 31 5.25 23.07 7.43
CA PRO A 31 6.63 23.45 7.69
C PRO A 31 7.11 24.47 6.68
N ARG A 32 7.80 25.53 7.15
CA ARG A 32 8.33 26.60 6.28
C ARG A 32 9.37 26.13 5.25
N SER A 33 9.87 24.91 5.39
CA SER A 33 10.72 24.26 4.39
C SER A 33 9.96 23.91 3.11
N TYR A 34 8.63 23.76 3.16
CA TYR A 34 7.81 23.58 1.97
C TYR A 34 7.65 24.91 1.25
N ARG A 35 8.19 24.97 0.03
CA ARG A 35 8.16 26.17 -0.80
C ARG A 35 7.29 25.96 -2.02
N THR A 36 6.59 27.01 -2.43
CA THR A 36 5.75 27.05 -3.63
C THR A 36 6.21 28.19 -4.53
N ASP A 37 6.08 28.03 -5.84
CA ASP A 37 6.36 29.10 -6.79
C ASP A 37 5.34 30.24 -6.71
N VAL A 38 5.76 31.47 -7.03
CA VAL A 38 4.91 32.68 -6.92
C VAL A 38 4.73 33.46 -8.21
N THR A 39 5.54 33.19 -9.23
CA THR A 39 5.64 34.00 -10.47
C THR A 39 5.05 33.31 -11.70
N GLY A 40 4.85 31.97 -11.66
CA GLY A 40 4.42 31.17 -12.80
C GLY A 40 5.48 30.89 -13.87
N SER A 41 6.71 31.42 -13.73
CA SER A 41 7.83 31.14 -14.65
C SER A 41 8.18 29.65 -14.68
N SER A 42 8.03 29.00 -13.53
CA SER A 42 8.20 27.56 -13.30
C SER A 42 7.37 26.71 -14.28
N VAL A 43 6.14 27.13 -14.58
CA VAL A 43 5.21 26.48 -15.50
C VAL A 43 5.69 26.59 -16.94
N LEU A 44 6.25 27.75 -17.32
CA LEU A 44 6.79 27.94 -18.68
C LEU A 44 8.00 27.03 -18.93
N VAL A 45 8.87 26.89 -17.93
CA VAL A 45 10.02 25.98 -18.01
C VAL A 45 9.56 24.53 -18.07
N LEU A 46 8.59 24.15 -17.25
CA LEU A 46 8.04 22.80 -17.28
C LEU A 46 7.39 22.48 -18.64
N ARG A 47 6.70 23.46 -19.27
CA ARG A 47 6.18 23.32 -20.64
C ARG A 47 7.30 23.11 -21.66
N TRP A 48 8.36 23.92 -21.58
CA TRP A 48 9.53 23.75 -22.45
C TRP A 48 10.17 22.37 -22.28
N VAL A 49 10.24 21.85 -21.05
CA VAL A 49 10.73 20.49 -20.76
C VAL A 49 9.89 19.42 -21.46
N PHE A 50 8.57 19.58 -21.57
CA PHE A 50 7.75 18.61 -22.32
C PHE A 50 8.10 18.56 -23.80
N ASP A 51 8.30 19.73 -24.41
CA ASP A 51 8.60 19.84 -25.84
C ASP A 51 10.01 19.31 -26.17
N HIS A 52 10.90 19.26 -25.18
CA HIS A 52 12.30 18.83 -25.32
C HIS A 52 12.64 17.61 -24.44
N ALA A 53 11.64 16.81 -24.06
CA ALA A 53 11.80 15.72 -23.08
C ALA A 53 12.89 14.70 -23.48
N ALA A 54 13.01 14.41 -24.78
CA ALA A 54 14.03 13.50 -25.32
C ALA A 54 15.45 14.07 -25.29
N GLU A 55 15.60 15.38 -25.10
CA GLU A 55 16.87 16.10 -25.05
C GLU A 55 17.34 16.35 -23.61
N VAL A 56 16.49 16.10 -22.61
CA VAL A 56 16.82 16.32 -21.20
C VAL A 56 17.89 15.32 -20.76
N PRO A 57 19.12 15.78 -20.42
CA PRO A 57 20.16 14.87 -19.99
C PRO A 57 19.89 14.36 -18.57
N MET A 58 20.46 13.19 -18.25
CA MET A 58 20.39 12.61 -16.91
C MET A 58 20.81 13.60 -15.80
N SER A 59 21.78 14.47 -16.09
CA SER A 59 22.25 15.50 -15.15
C SER A 59 21.22 16.56 -14.76
N ALA A 60 20.16 16.70 -15.54
CA ALA A 60 19.15 17.73 -15.34
C ALA A 60 17.83 17.18 -14.77
N ILE A 61 17.64 15.85 -14.74
CA ILE A 61 16.41 15.22 -14.22
C ILE A 61 16.15 15.63 -12.77
N GLY A 62 17.17 15.58 -11.89
CA GLY A 62 17.00 15.99 -10.49
C GLY A 62 16.46 17.42 -10.34
N SER A 63 16.97 18.35 -11.14
CA SER A 63 16.51 19.75 -11.16
C SER A 63 15.10 19.90 -11.73
N VAL A 64 14.68 19.05 -12.67
CA VAL A 64 13.29 19.03 -13.14
C VAL A 64 12.37 18.49 -12.05
N VAL A 65 12.77 17.45 -11.33
CA VAL A 65 11.97 16.91 -10.22
C VAL A 65 11.81 17.95 -9.11
N GLU A 66 12.85 18.72 -8.79
CA GLU A 66 12.76 19.90 -7.90
C GLU A 66 11.80 20.96 -8.42
N LEU A 67 11.85 21.25 -9.72
CA LEU A 67 10.93 22.19 -10.36
C LEU A 67 9.47 21.71 -10.26
N VAL A 68 9.21 20.41 -10.34
CA VAL A 68 7.88 19.81 -10.17
C VAL A 68 7.43 19.86 -8.71
N GLU A 69 8.33 19.59 -7.77
CA GLU A 69 8.05 19.63 -6.32
C GLU A 69 7.49 20.99 -5.89
N ILE A 70 8.13 22.09 -6.30
CA ILE A 70 7.67 23.43 -5.93
C ILE A 70 6.33 23.82 -6.57
N GLN A 71 5.90 23.09 -7.60
CA GLN A 71 4.65 23.30 -8.33
C GLN A 71 3.55 22.29 -7.96
N ILE A 72 3.79 21.38 -7.02
CA ILE A 72 2.89 20.24 -6.77
C ILE A 72 1.44 20.65 -6.47
N ILE A 73 1.26 21.78 -5.79
CA ILE A 73 -0.06 22.33 -5.44
C ILE A 73 -0.75 22.90 -6.68
N PHE A 74 -0.04 23.65 -7.53
CA PHE A 74 -0.59 24.17 -8.78
C PHE A 74 -0.93 23.06 -9.78
N LEU A 75 -0.10 22.02 -9.84
CA LEU A 75 -0.36 20.85 -10.68
C LEU A 75 -1.68 20.19 -10.29
N LYS A 76 -1.98 20.07 -8.98
CA LYS A 76 -3.26 19.52 -8.52
C LYS A 76 -4.49 20.31 -8.99
N VAL A 77 -4.34 21.60 -9.30
CA VAL A 77 -5.40 22.45 -9.86
C VAL A 77 -5.43 22.39 -11.39
N LEU A 78 -4.27 22.23 -12.03
CA LEU A 78 -4.11 22.20 -13.49
C LEU A 78 -3.99 20.76 -14.01
N SER A 79 -5.11 20.04 -14.08
CA SER A 79 -5.17 18.60 -14.41
C SER A 79 -4.42 18.21 -15.70
N SER A 80 -4.56 19.00 -16.78
CA SER A 80 -3.87 18.73 -18.06
C SER A 80 -2.35 18.86 -17.96
N LEU A 81 -1.85 19.78 -17.13
CA LEU A 81 -0.43 19.95 -16.89
C LEU A 81 0.09 18.84 -15.98
N ALA A 82 -0.67 18.48 -14.95
CA ALA A 82 -0.34 17.37 -14.06
C ALA A 82 -0.29 16.02 -14.78
N GLU A 83 -1.21 15.74 -15.69
CA GLU A 83 -1.19 14.52 -16.50
C GLU A 83 0.09 14.41 -17.33
N ARG A 84 0.45 15.48 -18.06
CA ARG A 84 1.70 15.52 -18.85
C ARG A 84 2.93 15.35 -17.96
N THR A 85 2.93 16.00 -16.79
CA THR A 85 4.00 15.88 -15.81
C THR A 85 4.12 14.45 -15.30
N ALA A 86 3.01 13.83 -14.87
CA ALA A 86 2.97 12.47 -14.36
C ALA A 86 3.51 11.47 -15.40
N ARG A 87 3.04 11.55 -16.66
CA ARG A 87 3.52 10.70 -17.76
C ARG A 87 5.02 10.84 -17.99
N LEU A 88 5.55 12.07 -17.97
CA LEU A 88 6.99 12.32 -18.10
C LEU A 88 7.78 11.68 -16.94
N LEU A 89 7.31 11.88 -15.71
CA LEU A 89 7.97 11.30 -14.53
C LEU A 89 7.96 9.78 -14.55
N PHE A 90 6.84 9.15 -14.94
CA PHE A 90 6.74 7.70 -15.08
C PHE A 90 7.64 7.16 -16.21
N ASP A 91 7.74 7.84 -17.36
CA ASP A 91 8.64 7.41 -18.44
C ASP A 91 10.11 7.43 -17.98
N TRP A 92 10.53 8.49 -17.28
CA TRP A 92 11.87 8.54 -16.68
C TRP A 92 12.05 7.50 -15.58
N LEU A 93 11.05 7.31 -14.71
CA LEU A 93 11.12 6.35 -13.61
C LEU A 93 11.25 4.93 -14.14
N CYS A 94 10.45 4.54 -15.14
CA CYS A 94 10.56 3.23 -15.80
C CYS A 94 11.97 2.99 -16.36
N GLN A 95 12.58 3.99 -17.02
CA GLN A 95 13.91 3.85 -17.59
C GLN A 95 15.04 3.79 -16.53
N LEU A 96 14.85 4.44 -15.38
CA LEU A 96 15.88 4.55 -14.35
C LEU A 96 15.79 3.49 -13.25
N ASP A 97 14.58 2.99 -13.01
CA ASP A 97 14.25 2.10 -11.89
C ASP A 97 14.07 0.64 -12.33
N LEU A 98 13.62 0.35 -13.55
CA LEU A 98 13.47 -1.03 -14.04
C LEU A 98 14.76 -1.54 -14.69
N ARG A 99 15.15 -2.80 -14.40
CA ARG A 99 16.45 -3.36 -14.85
C ARG A 99 16.54 -3.54 -16.36
N ASP A 100 15.46 -4.00 -16.97
CA ASP A 100 15.42 -4.41 -18.38
C ASP A 100 14.88 -3.33 -19.33
N MET A 101 14.57 -2.14 -18.81
CA MET A 101 14.04 -1.06 -19.65
C MET A 101 15.15 -0.39 -20.47
N PRO A 102 14.95 -0.18 -21.78
CA PRO A 102 15.92 0.50 -22.61
C PRO A 102 15.99 1.97 -22.20
N VAL A 103 17.21 2.41 -21.89
CA VAL A 103 17.45 3.77 -21.44
C VAL A 103 17.68 4.69 -22.64
N ARG A 104 16.74 5.61 -22.86
CA ARG A 104 16.77 6.62 -23.93
C ARG A 104 17.25 7.99 -23.44
N ILE A 105 17.33 8.18 -22.13
CA ILE A 105 17.77 9.44 -21.50
C ILE A 105 19.23 9.75 -21.93
N PRO A 106 19.49 10.92 -22.55
CA PRO A 106 20.83 11.35 -22.95
C PRO A 106 21.82 11.43 -21.78
N GLY A 107 23.09 11.16 -22.06
CA GLY A 107 24.20 11.33 -21.10
C GLY A 107 24.43 10.15 -20.15
N ILE A 108 23.78 9.00 -20.38
CA ILE A 108 23.96 7.78 -19.58
C ILE A 108 25.13 6.89 -20.06
N GLU A 109 25.70 7.19 -21.23
CA GLU A 109 26.79 6.42 -21.86
C GLU A 109 28.13 6.46 -21.09
N GLY A 110 28.21 7.13 -19.94
CA GLY A 110 29.36 7.11 -19.02
C GLY A 110 29.05 6.46 -17.67
N ARG A 111 28.92 5.13 -17.61
CA ARG A 111 28.59 4.34 -16.39
C ARG A 111 29.51 4.52 -15.17
N ALA A 112 30.59 5.31 -15.24
CA ALA A 112 31.69 5.21 -14.28
C ALA A 112 31.80 6.34 -13.23
N ARG A 113 30.96 7.39 -13.22
CA ARG A 113 31.24 8.53 -12.33
C ARG A 113 30.06 9.34 -11.80
N TRP A 114 28.85 8.80 -11.81
CA TRP A 114 27.80 9.30 -10.94
C TRP A 114 27.94 8.59 -9.59
N ALA A 115 28.15 9.34 -8.50
CA ALA A 115 28.13 8.78 -7.16
C ALA A 115 26.81 8.01 -7.00
N SER A 116 26.89 6.69 -6.74
CA SER A 116 25.74 5.78 -6.61
C SER A 116 24.62 6.42 -5.78
N ASP A 117 25.00 7.19 -4.75
CA ASP A 117 24.10 7.81 -3.80
C ASP A 117 23.27 8.96 -4.42
N ALA A 118 23.88 9.83 -5.22
CA ALA A 118 23.16 10.93 -5.88
C ALA A 118 22.12 10.40 -6.89
N ARG A 119 22.45 9.30 -7.58
CA ARG A 119 21.49 8.61 -8.45
C ARG A 119 20.34 8.01 -7.66
N ARG A 120 20.64 7.28 -6.56
CA ARG A 120 19.60 6.69 -5.69
C ARG A 120 18.66 7.76 -5.14
N GLN A 121 19.20 8.88 -4.68
CA GLN A 121 18.41 10.00 -4.17
C GLN A 121 17.51 10.62 -5.26
N THR A 122 18.04 10.77 -6.47
CA THR A 122 17.26 11.28 -7.62
C THR A 122 16.12 10.33 -7.97
N VAL A 123 16.36 9.01 -8.00
CA VAL A 123 15.33 8.01 -8.28
C VAL A 123 14.28 7.96 -7.16
N ALA A 124 14.69 8.02 -5.89
CA ALA A 124 13.76 8.05 -4.77
C ALA A 124 12.84 9.29 -4.82
N LYS A 125 13.40 10.47 -5.11
CA LYS A 125 12.63 11.71 -5.27
C LYS A 125 11.71 11.66 -6.50
N LEU A 126 12.20 11.11 -7.62
CA LEU A 126 11.40 10.89 -8.82
C LEU A 126 10.21 9.96 -8.53
N ARG A 127 10.43 8.86 -7.80
CA ARG A 127 9.40 7.92 -7.38
C ARG A 127 8.35 8.61 -6.51
N LEU A 128 8.78 9.36 -5.48
CA LEU A 128 7.88 10.16 -4.63
C LEU A 128 6.99 11.07 -5.48
N MET A 129 7.58 11.88 -6.36
CA MET A 129 6.83 12.84 -7.18
C MET A 129 5.91 12.15 -8.19
N ALA A 130 6.33 11.03 -8.78
CA ALA A 130 5.50 10.24 -9.69
C ALA A 130 4.28 9.64 -8.97
N MET A 131 4.46 9.09 -7.75
CA MET A 131 3.35 8.55 -6.95
C MET A 131 2.35 9.65 -6.55
N LEU A 132 2.84 10.82 -6.11
CA LEU A 132 1.97 11.95 -5.73
C LEU A 132 1.12 12.50 -6.89
N LEU A 133 1.57 12.30 -8.14
CA LEU A 133 0.87 12.68 -9.36
C LEU A 133 0.19 11.49 -10.06
N GLY A 134 0.23 10.29 -9.46
CA GLY A 134 -0.24 9.04 -10.08
C GLY A 134 -1.71 9.06 -10.51
N SER A 135 -2.57 9.76 -9.75
CA SER A 135 -3.99 9.91 -10.09
C SER A 135 -4.23 10.67 -11.39
N PHE A 136 -3.27 11.46 -11.87
CA PHE A 136 -3.36 12.16 -13.16
C PHE A 136 -2.86 11.32 -14.34
N ALA A 137 -2.19 10.20 -14.10
CA ALA A 137 -1.81 9.23 -15.13
C ALA A 137 -2.02 7.77 -14.65
N PRO A 138 -3.28 7.34 -14.45
CA PRO A 138 -3.58 6.02 -13.90
C PRO A 138 -2.94 4.87 -14.67
N ASP A 139 -2.98 4.91 -16.01
CA ASP A 139 -2.42 3.86 -16.86
C ASP A 139 -0.90 3.74 -16.69
N ALA A 140 -0.21 4.87 -16.52
CA ALA A 140 1.24 4.89 -16.31
C ALA A 140 1.61 4.33 -14.92
N LEU A 141 0.85 4.68 -13.88
CA LEU A 141 1.02 4.11 -12.54
C LEU A 141 0.80 2.59 -12.56
N LYS A 142 -0.29 2.12 -13.16
CA LYS A 142 -0.60 0.68 -13.27
C LYS A 142 0.47 -0.10 -14.04
N ALA A 143 0.91 0.45 -15.18
CA ALA A 143 1.98 -0.16 -15.97
C ALA A 143 3.29 -0.24 -15.18
N TYR A 144 3.62 0.82 -14.42
CA TYR A 144 4.81 0.84 -13.57
C TYR A 144 4.73 -0.19 -12.44
N LEU A 145 3.61 -0.30 -11.73
CA LEU A 145 3.40 -1.31 -10.68
C LEU A 145 3.44 -2.74 -11.23
N THR A 146 2.90 -2.95 -12.43
CA THR A 146 2.98 -4.26 -13.10
C THR A 146 4.43 -4.62 -13.44
N ALA A 147 5.19 -3.65 -13.98
CA ALA A 147 6.58 -3.85 -14.36
C ALA A 147 7.49 -4.08 -13.14
N ILE A 148 7.32 -3.32 -12.05
CA ILE A 148 8.12 -3.50 -10.84
C ILE A 148 7.86 -4.87 -10.20
N THR A 149 6.59 -5.32 -10.23
CA THR A 149 6.19 -6.67 -9.78
C THR A 149 6.93 -7.75 -10.57
N GLY A 150 7.13 -7.54 -11.88
CA GLY A 150 7.91 -8.43 -12.73
C GLY A 150 9.43 -8.40 -12.49
N ASP A 151 9.99 -7.25 -12.10
CA ASP A 151 11.43 -7.05 -11.80
C ASP A 151 11.88 -7.84 -10.56
N GLY A 152 10.96 -8.09 -9.62
CA GLY A 152 11.21 -8.90 -8.42
C GLY A 152 12.11 -8.24 -7.37
N ASP A 153 12.26 -6.91 -7.41
CA ASP A 153 13.10 -6.18 -6.47
C ASP A 153 12.33 -5.81 -5.19
N HIS A 154 12.47 -6.63 -4.15
CA HIS A 154 11.73 -6.49 -2.88
C HIS A 154 11.88 -5.12 -2.22
N HIS A 155 13.06 -4.49 -2.28
CA HIS A 155 13.30 -3.18 -1.66
C HIS A 155 12.47 -2.08 -2.33
N LYS A 156 12.33 -2.14 -3.66
CA LYS A 156 11.51 -1.17 -4.39
C LYS A 156 10.02 -1.37 -4.10
N MET A 157 9.59 -2.62 -3.95
CA MET A 157 8.22 -2.93 -3.57
C MET A 157 7.93 -2.46 -2.15
N GLU A 158 8.85 -2.64 -1.21
CA GLU A 158 8.77 -2.10 0.16
C GLU A 158 8.60 -0.58 0.17
N ASP A 159 9.46 0.14 -0.55
CA ASP A 159 9.33 1.60 -0.70
C ASP A 159 7.95 1.99 -1.27
N LEU A 160 7.45 1.22 -2.25
CA LEU A 160 6.15 1.49 -2.89
C LEU A 160 4.96 1.21 -1.98
N ARG A 161 5.07 0.24 -1.06
CA ARG A 161 4.01 -0.03 -0.06
C ARG A 161 3.75 1.20 0.80
N GLN A 162 4.77 2.00 1.12
CA GLN A 162 4.62 3.24 1.90
C GLN A 162 3.76 4.30 1.20
N PHE A 163 3.55 4.18 -0.11
CA PHE A 163 2.67 5.05 -0.90
C PHE A 163 1.25 4.48 -1.09
N SER A 164 0.85 3.49 -0.30
CA SER A 164 -0.46 2.84 -0.41
C SER A 164 -1.63 3.83 -0.42
N SER A 165 -1.61 4.85 0.43
CA SER A 165 -2.69 5.85 0.51
C SER A 165 -2.92 6.63 -0.79
N VAL A 166 -1.88 6.82 -1.62
CA VAL A 166 -1.99 7.50 -2.93
C VAL A 166 -2.20 6.53 -4.09
N ILE A 167 -1.71 5.29 -3.96
CA ILE A 167 -1.80 4.28 -5.01
C ILE A 167 -3.19 3.62 -5.02
N THR A 168 -3.70 3.25 -3.84
CA THR A 168 -4.93 2.44 -3.72
C THR A 168 -6.14 3.04 -4.43
N PRO A 169 -6.44 4.35 -4.36
CA PRO A 169 -7.60 4.91 -5.06
C PRO A 169 -7.53 4.81 -6.59
N VAL A 170 -6.35 4.49 -7.16
CA VAL A 170 -6.07 4.51 -8.59
C VAL A 170 -5.78 3.12 -9.15
N ALA A 171 -4.99 2.32 -8.42
CA ALA A 171 -4.46 1.03 -8.84
C ALA A 171 -4.49 -0.01 -7.69
N PRO A 172 -5.66 -0.31 -7.11
CA PRO A 172 -5.76 -1.18 -5.94
C PRO A 172 -5.39 -2.63 -6.25
N ALA A 173 -5.80 -3.15 -7.42
CA ALA A 173 -5.51 -4.52 -7.85
C ALA A 173 -4.01 -4.71 -8.12
N GLU A 174 -3.36 -3.75 -8.77
CA GLU A 174 -1.93 -3.79 -9.06
C GLU A 174 -1.09 -3.69 -7.78
N LEU A 175 -1.51 -2.86 -6.81
CA LEU A 175 -0.86 -2.80 -5.49
C LEU A 175 -1.02 -4.11 -4.72
N ALA A 176 -2.22 -4.70 -4.68
CA ALA A 176 -2.47 -5.98 -4.04
C ALA A 176 -1.62 -7.11 -4.67
N ALA A 177 -1.53 -7.15 -6.00
CA ALA A 177 -0.70 -8.10 -6.72
C ALA A 177 0.81 -7.90 -6.41
N MET A 178 1.28 -6.66 -6.34
CA MET A 178 2.67 -6.34 -5.97
C MET A 178 2.99 -6.84 -4.56
N VAL A 179 2.10 -6.60 -3.58
CA VAL A 179 2.31 -7.06 -2.20
C VAL A 179 2.33 -8.58 -2.13
N GLN A 180 1.42 -9.27 -2.80
CA GLN A 180 1.44 -10.74 -2.89
C GLN A 180 2.75 -11.26 -3.48
N ALA A 181 3.22 -10.68 -4.59
CA ALA A 181 4.47 -11.07 -5.23
C ALA A 181 5.68 -10.79 -4.34
N SER A 182 5.63 -9.75 -3.50
CA SER A 182 6.72 -9.43 -2.56
C SER A 182 6.79 -10.40 -1.38
N LEU A 183 5.65 -10.95 -0.93
CA LEU A 183 5.54 -11.81 0.25
C LEU A 183 5.55 -13.30 -0.08
N ILE A 184 4.94 -13.72 -1.18
CA ILE A 184 4.76 -15.14 -1.51
C ILE A 184 5.84 -15.58 -2.51
N GLU A 185 6.81 -16.33 -2.02
CA GLU A 185 7.89 -16.88 -2.86
C GLU A 185 7.39 -17.92 -3.86
N LYS A 186 8.07 -18.01 -5.01
CA LYS A 186 7.76 -19.03 -6.01
C LYS A 186 8.20 -20.40 -5.49
N LYS A 187 7.36 -21.42 -5.67
CA LYS A 187 7.58 -22.82 -5.21
C LYS A 187 8.94 -23.45 -5.63
N GLN A 188 9.57 -22.96 -6.70
CA GLN A 188 10.90 -23.42 -7.13
C GLN A 188 12.04 -22.90 -6.24
N GLU A 189 11.89 -21.70 -5.68
CA GLU A 189 12.86 -21.06 -4.77
C GLU A 189 12.81 -21.73 -3.39
N ARG A 190 11.59 -22.01 -2.89
CA ARG A 190 11.34 -22.77 -1.64
C ARG A 190 12.05 -24.14 -1.59
N ARG A 191 12.34 -24.79 -2.73
CA ARG A 191 13.06 -26.10 -2.76
C ARG A 191 14.56 -25.96 -2.48
N ARG A 192 15.16 -24.80 -2.72
CA ARG A 192 16.60 -24.54 -2.51
C ARG A 192 16.88 -24.07 -1.09
N GLU A 193 15.94 -23.37 -0.47
CA GLU A 193 16.09 -22.70 0.83
C GLU A 193 15.32 -23.39 1.96
N ARG A 194 15.47 -24.71 2.13
CA ARG A 194 14.92 -25.47 3.26
C ARG A 194 15.50 -25.09 4.65
N VAL A 195 16.09 -23.91 4.79
CA VAL A 195 16.78 -23.46 6.02
C VAL A 195 15.94 -22.43 6.79
N MET A 196 14.98 -21.76 6.14
CA MET A 196 13.98 -20.92 6.81
C MET A 196 12.57 -21.38 6.42
N GLU A 197 11.91 -22.15 7.29
CA GLU A 197 10.56 -22.67 7.07
C GLU A 197 9.49 -21.61 7.40
N ASN A 198 9.39 -20.56 6.59
CA ASN A 198 8.35 -19.52 6.73
C ASN A 198 7.38 -19.54 5.53
N ALA A 199 6.11 -19.21 5.77
CA ALA A 199 5.12 -19.14 4.69
C ALA A 199 5.40 -17.98 3.72
N PHE A 200 5.93 -16.88 4.25
CA PHE A 200 6.28 -15.69 3.50
C PHE A 200 7.79 -15.49 3.40
N SER A 201 8.19 -14.68 2.42
CA SER A 201 9.57 -14.25 2.19
C SER A 201 10.08 -13.41 3.37
N PHE A 202 11.36 -13.05 3.34
CA PHE A 202 11.96 -12.14 4.32
C PHE A 202 11.23 -10.78 4.44
N ALA A 203 10.50 -10.36 3.41
CA ALA A 203 9.72 -9.12 3.42
C ALA A 203 8.57 -9.13 4.45
N ASP A 204 8.22 -10.29 5.01
CA ASP A 204 7.25 -10.37 6.12
C ASP A 204 7.77 -9.67 7.39
N SER A 205 9.09 -9.64 7.59
CA SER A 205 9.69 -8.98 8.75
C SER A 205 9.48 -7.46 8.77
N ASP A 206 9.19 -6.85 7.61
CA ASP A 206 8.86 -5.42 7.49
C ASP A 206 7.54 -5.07 8.20
N TYR A 207 6.73 -6.08 8.52
CA TYR A 207 5.46 -5.94 9.23
C TYR A 207 5.60 -6.07 10.76
N LEU A 208 6.82 -6.15 11.30
CA LEU A 208 7.06 -6.24 12.74
C LEU A 208 7.15 -4.84 13.40
N PRO A 209 6.42 -4.58 14.51
CA PRO A 209 5.37 -5.41 15.07
C PRO A 209 4.07 -5.33 14.23
N PRO A 210 3.25 -6.41 14.22
CA PRO A 210 1.95 -6.36 13.57
C PRO A 210 1.10 -5.20 14.07
N SER A 211 0.50 -4.45 13.14
CA SER A 211 -0.30 -3.27 13.47
C SER A 211 -1.34 -3.02 12.38
N PRO A 212 -2.55 -2.53 12.74
CA PRO A 212 -3.57 -2.15 11.76
C PRO A 212 -3.13 -1.02 10.83
N ALA A 213 -2.12 -0.23 11.23
CA ALA A 213 -1.58 0.88 10.45
C ALA A 213 -0.50 0.45 9.44
N GLN A 214 -0.12 -0.84 9.41
CA GLN A 214 0.85 -1.31 8.43
C GLN A 214 0.27 -1.25 7.01
N PRO A 215 0.94 -0.59 6.05
CA PRO A 215 0.46 -0.53 4.69
C PRO A 215 0.62 -1.89 3.98
N PRO A 216 -0.25 -2.23 3.02
CA PRO A 216 -1.30 -1.40 2.42
C PRO A 216 -2.72 -1.71 2.93
N PHE A 217 -2.87 -2.55 3.96
CA PHE A 217 -4.14 -3.24 4.22
C PHE A 217 -5.31 -2.30 4.52
N LEU A 218 -5.13 -1.37 5.46
CA LEU A 218 -6.20 -0.45 5.85
C LEU A 218 -6.55 0.51 4.69
N ASP A 219 -5.54 0.97 3.94
CA ASP A 219 -5.77 1.82 2.76
C ASP A 219 -6.59 1.08 1.69
N LEU A 220 -6.22 -0.18 1.40
CA LEU A 220 -6.97 -1.07 0.48
C LEU A 220 -8.40 -1.27 0.95
N LEU A 221 -8.61 -1.58 2.23
CA LEU A 221 -9.96 -1.75 2.78
C LEU A 221 -10.79 -0.46 2.68
N ASN A 222 -10.19 0.71 2.89
CA ASN A 222 -10.90 1.99 2.80
C ASN A 222 -11.28 2.37 1.36
N ALA A 223 -10.39 2.18 0.39
CA ALA A 223 -10.61 2.67 -0.98
C ALA A 223 -11.10 1.59 -1.96
N ALA A 224 -10.79 0.31 -1.73
CA ALA A 224 -11.21 -0.81 -2.55
C ALA A 224 -11.42 -2.08 -1.69
N PRO A 225 -12.51 -2.16 -0.89
CA PRO A 225 -12.74 -3.24 0.07
C PRO A 225 -12.58 -4.66 -0.50
N ALA A 226 -13.07 -4.89 -1.73
CA ALA A 226 -12.96 -6.19 -2.39
C ALA A 226 -11.50 -6.65 -2.56
N GLU A 227 -10.61 -5.75 -2.97
CA GLU A 227 -9.18 -6.04 -3.16
C GLU A 227 -8.46 -6.19 -1.81
N GLY A 228 -8.80 -5.37 -0.82
CA GLY A 228 -8.26 -5.49 0.54
C GLY A 228 -8.63 -6.82 1.20
N LEU A 229 -9.91 -7.20 1.14
CA LEU A 229 -10.39 -8.49 1.64
C LEU A 229 -9.77 -9.66 0.89
N ALA A 230 -9.67 -9.59 -0.45
CA ALA A 230 -9.04 -10.64 -1.25
C ALA A 230 -7.57 -10.82 -0.90
N LEU A 231 -6.82 -9.73 -0.70
CA LEU A 231 -5.42 -9.78 -0.29
C LEU A 231 -5.25 -10.43 1.09
N ILE A 232 -6.01 -10.00 2.09
CA ILE A 232 -5.93 -10.54 3.46
C ILE A 232 -6.25 -12.04 3.45
N ARG A 233 -7.33 -12.42 2.76
CA ARG A 233 -7.73 -13.83 2.61
C ARG A 233 -6.64 -14.65 1.95
N ARG A 234 -6.05 -14.15 0.86
CA ARG A 234 -4.99 -14.83 0.16
C ARG A 234 -3.75 -15.06 1.03
N LEU A 235 -3.36 -14.08 1.85
CA LEU A 235 -2.23 -14.22 2.77
C LEU A 235 -2.51 -15.25 3.86
N VAL A 236 -3.68 -15.19 4.50
CA VAL A 236 -4.09 -16.18 5.52
C VAL A 236 -4.14 -17.58 4.93
N GLU A 237 -4.73 -17.75 3.74
CA GLU A 237 -4.80 -19.03 3.03
C GLU A 237 -3.41 -19.58 2.69
N GLU A 238 -2.50 -18.75 2.20
CA GLU A 238 -1.14 -19.19 1.87
C GLU A 238 -0.37 -19.60 3.13
N ALA A 239 -0.51 -18.86 4.24
CA ALA A 239 0.11 -19.21 5.52
C ALA A 239 -0.38 -20.56 6.05
N ILE A 240 -1.70 -20.80 6.00
CA ILE A 240 -2.30 -22.08 6.36
C ILE A 240 -1.83 -23.19 5.43
N ALA A 241 -1.88 -22.97 4.12
CA ALA A 241 -1.50 -23.96 3.12
C ALA A 241 -0.03 -24.38 3.25
N PHE A 242 0.86 -23.43 3.60
CA PHE A 242 2.25 -23.69 3.90
C PHE A 242 2.41 -24.57 5.15
N ARG A 243 1.77 -24.21 6.27
CA ARG A 243 1.92 -24.94 7.54
C ARG A 243 1.27 -26.34 7.53
N THR A 244 0.32 -26.56 6.62
CA THR A 244 -0.46 -27.80 6.54
C THR A 244 -0.03 -28.70 5.39
N ASP A 245 0.93 -28.28 4.54
CA ASP A 245 1.26 -28.95 3.29
C ASP A 245 0.02 -29.20 2.39
N TRP A 246 -0.91 -28.24 2.33
CA TRP A 246 -2.16 -28.34 1.57
C TRP A 246 -3.08 -29.50 1.98
N ARG A 247 -3.00 -29.94 3.24
CA ARG A 247 -3.91 -30.96 3.77
C ARG A 247 -5.30 -30.40 3.99
N GLU A 248 -6.30 -31.29 3.97
CA GLU A 248 -7.65 -30.94 4.37
C GLU A 248 -7.74 -30.79 5.89
N PRO A 249 -8.60 -29.88 6.39
CA PRO A 249 -8.74 -29.62 7.83
C PRO A 249 -9.35 -30.79 8.60
N GLY A 250 -10.12 -31.65 7.95
CA GLY A 250 -10.86 -32.72 8.63
C GLY A 250 -11.76 -32.14 9.72
N GLU A 251 -11.53 -32.54 10.96
CA GLU A 251 -12.26 -32.04 12.15
C GLU A 251 -11.55 -30.86 12.85
N ASP A 252 -10.38 -30.42 12.39
CA ASP A 252 -9.66 -29.27 12.96
C ASP A 252 -10.37 -27.97 12.55
N GLY A 253 -11.15 -27.42 13.48
CA GLY A 253 -11.82 -26.15 13.31
C GLY A 253 -12.82 -25.87 14.43
N ILE A 254 -13.60 -24.82 14.22
CA ILE A 254 -14.61 -24.32 15.16
C ILE A 254 -15.94 -24.24 14.42
N THR A 255 -17.00 -24.79 15.01
CA THR A 255 -18.35 -24.72 14.43
C THR A 255 -19.19 -23.71 15.20
N ILE A 256 -19.81 -22.78 14.48
CA ILE A 256 -20.72 -21.77 15.03
C ILE A 256 -22.08 -21.88 14.36
N ASP A 257 -23.15 -21.94 15.15
CA ASP A 257 -24.53 -21.94 14.64
C ASP A 257 -25.10 -20.52 14.71
N PHE A 258 -25.28 -19.90 13.55
CA PHE A 258 -25.83 -18.56 13.42
C PHE A 258 -27.37 -18.55 13.35
N GLY A 259 -28.04 -19.69 13.54
CA GLY A 259 -29.49 -19.85 13.41
C GLY A 259 -29.97 -20.22 12.00
N GLU A 260 -29.10 -20.13 11.00
CA GLU A 260 -29.32 -20.63 9.63
C GLU A 260 -28.69 -22.02 9.40
N GLY A 261 -28.05 -22.57 10.43
CA GLY A 261 -27.31 -23.82 10.41
C GLY A 261 -25.87 -23.66 10.90
N PRO A 262 -25.23 -24.78 11.28
CA PRO A 262 -23.84 -24.77 11.72
C PRO A 262 -22.91 -24.42 10.55
N ARG A 263 -22.03 -23.45 10.78
CA ARG A 263 -20.94 -23.09 9.87
C ARG A 263 -19.61 -23.50 10.48
N PHE A 264 -18.82 -24.25 9.70
CA PHE A 264 -17.48 -24.70 10.09
C PHE A 264 -16.40 -23.71 9.65
N PHE A 265 -15.52 -23.35 10.57
CA PHE A 265 -14.35 -22.51 10.35
C PHE A 265 -13.08 -23.36 10.60
N PRO A 266 -12.37 -23.81 9.56
CA PRO A 266 -11.26 -24.74 9.71
C PRO A 266 -10.04 -24.10 10.40
N TRP A 267 -9.12 -24.96 10.83
CA TRP A 267 -7.83 -24.62 11.42
C TRP A 267 -7.96 -23.84 12.72
N GLY A 268 -8.49 -24.48 13.77
CA GLY A 268 -8.82 -23.84 15.05
C GLY A 268 -7.63 -23.14 15.70
N TRP A 269 -6.42 -23.66 15.50
CA TRP A 269 -5.16 -23.07 15.95
C TRP A 269 -4.86 -21.68 15.35
N THR A 270 -5.57 -21.27 14.29
CA THR A 270 -5.45 -19.93 13.69
C THR A 270 -6.25 -18.85 14.43
N PHE A 271 -7.15 -19.23 15.35
CA PHE A 271 -8.05 -18.31 16.06
C PHE A 271 -7.35 -17.09 16.68
N GLY A 272 -6.17 -17.28 17.27
CA GLY A 272 -5.42 -16.19 17.93
C GLY A 272 -4.37 -15.47 17.08
N TRP A 273 -4.35 -15.65 15.76
CA TRP A 273 -3.30 -15.11 14.89
C TRP A 273 -3.15 -13.59 14.94
N SER A 274 -4.24 -12.84 15.03
CA SER A 274 -4.20 -11.37 15.18
C SER A 274 -3.61 -10.90 16.52
N ARG A 275 -3.41 -11.80 17.48
CA ARG A 275 -2.88 -11.53 18.83
C ARG A 275 -1.54 -12.20 19.10
N GLY A 276 -0.75 -12.41 18.05
CA GLY A 276 0.63 -12.89 18.18
C GLY A 276 0.76 -14.38 18.45
N ARG A 277 -0.29 -15.19 18.17
CA ARG A 277 -0.19 -16.66 18.19
C ARG A 277 0.28 -17.26 16.86
N GLY A 278 0.56 -16.44 15.85
CA GLY A 278 1.15 -16.85 14.57
C GLY A 278 2.46 -16.10 14.31
N ASP A 279 3.31 -16.67 13.45
CA ASP A 279 4.60 -16.08 13.07
C ASP A 279 4.52 -15.27 11.76
N ASP A 280 3.34 -15.18 11.16
CA ASP A 280 3.10 -14.58 9.84
C ASP A 280 2.63 -13.11 10.00
N TYR A 281 3.57 -12.17 10.04
CA TYR A 281 3.34 -10.78 10.49
C TYR A 281 2.46 -9.98 9.54
N ALA A 282 2.59 -10.18 8.23
CA ALA A 282 1.75 -9.53 7.21
C ALA A 282 0.30 -10.02 7.32
N ALA A 283 0.09 -11.32 7.53
CA ALA A 283 -1.25 -11.88 7.72
C ALA A 283 -1.88 -11.34 9.02
N ALA A 284 -1.13 -11.28 10.12
CA ALA A 284 -1.57 -10.69 11.37
C ALA A 284 -1.92 -9.20 11.22
N SER A 285 -1.09 -8.42 10.52
CA SER A 285 -1.34 -7.00 10.23
C SER A 285 -2.60 -6.81 9.38
N GLY A 286 -2.82 -7.67 8.37
CA GLY A 286 -4.04 -7.69 7.58
C GLY A 286 -5.29 -7.96 8.41
N LEU A 287 -5.24 -8.93 9.31
CA LEU A 287 -6.34 -9.24 10.24
C LEU A 287 -6.62 -8.08 11.20
N LEU A 288 -5.60 -7.41 11.74
CA LEU A 288 -5.76 -6.23 12.57
C LEU A 288 -6.34 -5.04 11.79
N ALA A 289 -5.92 -4.84 10.54
CA ALA A 289 -6.50 -3.82 9.67
C ALA A 289 -7.98 -4.09 9.36
N LEU A 290 -8.34 -5.36 9.16
CA LEU A 290 -9.75 -5.79 9.02
C LEU A 290 -10.56 -5.49 10.28
N GLU A 291 -10.01 -5.71 11.48
CA GLU A 291 -10.64 -5.33 12.74
C GLU A 291 -10.92 -3.82 12.79
N ALA A 292 -9.88 -2.99 12.58
CA ALA A 292 -9.97 -1.53 12.64
C ALA A 292 -10.94 -0.95 11.60
N TRP A 293 -10.89 -1.46 10.36
CA TRP A 293 -11.81 -1.07 9.30
C TRP A 293 -13.26 -1.43 9.63
N SER A 294 -13.48 -2.62 10.18
CA SER A 294 -14.83 -3.09 10.54
C SER A 294 -15.41 -2.31 11.72
N GLN A 295 -14.60 -1.97 12.73
CA GLN A 295 -15.01 -1.09 13.82
C GLN A 295 -15.43 0.28 13.28
N LYS A 296 -14.61 0.88 12.42
CA LYS A 296 -14.93 2.17 11.78
C LYS A 296 -16.24 2.12 10.99
N ARG A 297 -16.53 1.03 10.28
CA ARG A 297 -17.80 0.86 9.55
C ARG A 297 -19.00 0.87 10.49
N LEU A 298 -18.91 0.20 11.64
CA LEU A 298 -19.98 0.23 12.64
C LEU A 298 -20.14 1.61 13.28
N ASP A 299 -19.05 2.33 13.54
CA ASP A 299 -19.09 3.73 13.99
C ASP A 299 -19.77 4.64 12.96
N ASP A 300 -19.51 4.41 11.67
CA ASP A 300 -20.11 5.14 10.55
C ASP A 300 -21.58 4.72 10.29
N GLY A 301 -22.08 3.69 10.98
CA GLY A 301 -23.49 3.26 10.96
C GLY A 301 -23.83 2.14 9.98
N ASP A 302 -22.84 1.42 9.46
CA ASP A 302 -23.08 0.26 8.58
C ASP A 302 -23.83 -0.88 9.31
N PRO A 303 -24.66 -1.66 8.60
CA PRO A 303 -25.35 -2.81 9.19
C PRO A 303 -24.38 -3.86 9.73
N VAL A 304 -24.63 -4.34 10.96
CA VAL A 304 -23.77 -5.32 11.63
C VAL A 304 -23.64 -6.61 10.82
N GLU A 305 -24.72 -7.07 10.19
CA GLU A 305 -24.75 -8.27 9.38
C GLU A 305 -23.86 -8.15 8.13
N ALA A 306 -23.81 -6.97 7.51
CA ALA A 306 -22.96 -6.72 6.36
C ALA A 306 -21.48 -6.68 6.76
N VAL A 307 -21.16 -6.04 7.89
CA VAL A 307 -19.79 -6.03 8.44
C VAL A 307 -19.34 -7.44 8.81
N LEU A 308 -20.20 -8.23 9.45
CA LEU A 308 -19.89 -9.62 9.79
C LEU A 308 -19.69 -10.51 8.56
N ALA A 309 -20.49 -10.33 7.52
CA ALA A 309 -20.32 -11.08 6.27
C ALA A 309 -18.94 -10.80 5.64
N ASP A 310 -18.47 -9.55 5.66
CA ASP A 310 -17.15 -9.19 5.15
C ASP A 310 -16.02 -9.75 6.01
N ILE A 311 -16.14 -9.71 7.35
CA ILE A 311 -15.15 -10.28 8.27
C ILE A 311 -15.06 -11.81 8.10
N LEU A 312 -16.20 -12.50 8.23
CA LEU A 312 -16.25 -13.96 8.24
C LEU A 312 -15.97 -14.56 6.86
N GLY A 313 -16.19 -13.78 5.79
CA GLY A 313 -15.97 -14.22 4.43
C GLY A 313 -16.86 -15.39 4.00
N PRO A 314 -16.54 -16.05 2.87
CA PRO A 314 -17.28 -17.19 2.36
C PRO A 314 -17.09 -18.46 3.21
N GLU A 315 -17.93 -19.46 2.96
CA GLU A 315 -17.79 -20.79 3.57
C GLU A 315 -16.36 -21.36 3.34
N GLY A 316 -15.80 -22.02 4.37
CA GLY A 316 -14.41 -22.49 4.37
C GLY A 316 -13.38 -21.48 4.88
N SER A 317 -13.75 -20.24 5.18
CA SER A 317 -12.85 -19.25 5.81
C SER A 317 -12.36 -19.73 7.18
N ALA A 318 -11.07 -19.56 7.45
CA ALA A 318 -10.39 -20.08 8.64
C ALA A 318 -10.86 -19.48 9.98
N ALA A 319 -10.56 -20.16 11.08
CA ALA A 319 -10.91 -19.71 12.44
C ALA A 319 -10.28 -18.35 12.83
N ALA A 320 -9.20 -17.92 12.17
CA ALA A 320 -8.58 -16.60 12.37
C ALA A 320 -9.57 -15.42 12.27
N TYR A 321 -10.61 -15.53 11.43
CA TYR A 321 -11.61 -14.47 11.26
C TYR A 321 -12.61 -14.40 12.42
N LEU A 322 -12.77 -15.46 13.20
CA LEU A 322 -13.72 -15.49 14.32
C LEU A 322 -13.31 -14.53 15.42
N LEU A 323 -12.01 -14.45 15.76
CA LEU A 323 -11.54 -13.52 16.77
C LEU A 323 -11.80 -12.07 16.36
N ILE A 324 -11.56 -11.74 15.08
CA ILE A 324 -11.87 -10.41 14.53
C ILE A 324 -13.35 -10.08 14.69
N ALA A 325 -14.24 -11.00 14.32
CA ALA A 325 -15.68 -10.81 14.49
C ALA A 325 -16.06 -10.57 15.96
N ILE A 326 -15.50 -11.37 16.88
CA ILE A 326 -15.77 -11.26 18.32
C ILE A 326 -15.32 -9.90 18.86
N ASP A 327 -14.10 -9.46 18.58
CA ASP A 327 -13.59 -8.19 19.11
C ASP A 327 -14.33 -6.97 18.53
N VAL A 328 -14.70 -7.01 17.24
CA VAL A 328 -15.52 -5.97 16.62
C VAL A 328 -16.88 -5.87 17.31
N LEU A 329 -17.56 -7.00 17.53
CA LEU A 329 -18.88 -7.05 18.17
C LEU A 329 -18.83 -6.63 19.64
N LEU A 330 -17.81 -7.07 20.40
CA LEU A 330 -17.64 -6.70 21.80
C LEU A 330 -17.43 -5.18 21.96
N SER A 331 -16.68 -4.56 21.06
CA SER A 331 -16.47 -3.11 21.04
C SER A 331 -17.75 -2.31 20.75
N HIS A 332 -18.78 -2.93 20.16
CA HIS A 332 -20.04 -2.29 19.73
C HIS A 332 -21.28 -2.86 20.43
N GLY A 333 -21.17 -3.22 21.71
CA GLY A 333 -22.17 -3.96 22.48
C GLY A 333 -23.56 -3.34 22.65
N THR A 334 -23.86 -2.16 22.09
CA THR A 334 -25.22 -1.61 21.98
C THR A 334 -25.96 -2.14 20.74
N VAL A 335 -25.26 -2.22 19.60
CA VAL A 335 -25.82 -2.68 18.31
C VAL A 335 -25.51 -4.15 18.04
N ALA A 336 -24.45 -4.69 18.65
CA ALA A 336 -23.94 -6.03 18.38
C ALA A 336 -24.46 -7.15 19.31
N ARG A 337 -25.41 -6.87 20.23
CA ARG A 337 -25.84 -7.84 21.25
C ARG A 337 -26.41 -9.14 20.68
N VAL A 338 -27.30 -9.02 19.70
CA VAL A 338 -27.95 -10.19 19.09
C VAL A 338 -26.95 -10.95 18.22
N PRO A 339 -26.19 -10.30 17.31
CA PRO A 339 -25.18 -11.00 16.50
C PRO A 339 -24.03 -11.63 17.30
N LEU A 340 -23.77 -11.17 18.53
CA LEU A 340 -22.75 -11.76 19.41
C LEU A 340 -23.19 -13.09 20.06
N ALA A 341 -24.50 -13.33 20.19
CA ALA A 341 -25.02 -14.49 20.92
C ALA A 341 -24.51 -15.85 20.41
N PRO A 342 -24.43 -16.13 19.08
CA PRO A 342 -23.85 -17.36 18.55
C PRO A 342 -22.42 -17.65 19.01
N PHE A 343 -21.59 -16.60 19.09
CA PHE A 343 -20.19 -16.73 19.51
C PHE A 343 -20.10 -17.06 21.00
N LEU A 344 -20.90 -16.39 21.84
CA LEU A 344 -20.96 -16.65 23.29
C LEU A 344 -21.59 -18.00 23.63
N ALA A 345 -22.43 -18.54 22.74
CA ALA A 345 -23.03 -19.85 22.91
C ALA A 345 -22.08 -21.01 22.60
N SER A 346 -20.90 -20.75 22.00
CA SER A 346 -19.91 -21.78 21.65
C SER A 346 -18.96 -22.07 22.82
N PRO A 347 -19.02 -23.27 23.45
CA PRO A 347 -18.12 -23.61 24.55
C PRO A 347 -16.65 -23.68 24.13
N GLN A 348 -16.39 -24.06 22.86
CA GLN A 348 -15.05 -24.14 22.30
C GLN A 348 -14.42 -22.75 22.20
N LEU A 349 -15.15 -21.75 21.67
CA LEU A 349 -14.66 -20.37 21.62
C LEU A 349 -14.38 -19.80 23.01
N LEU A 350 -15.26 -20.05 23.98
CA LEU A 350 -15.06 -19.61 25.37
C LEU A 350 -13.82 -20.25 26.01
N ALA A 351 -13.52 -21.50 25.67
CA ALA A 351 -12.31 -22.17 26.14
C ALA A 351 -11.05 -21.58 25.50
N ASP A 352 -11.07 -21.35 24.18
CA ASP A 352 -9.95 -20.80 23.43
C ASP A 352 -9.64 -19.35 23.85
N ASP A 353 -10.66 -18.51 24.05
CA ASP A 353 -10.51 -17.12 24.51
C ASP A 353 -9.98 -17.04 25.96
N ARG A 354 -10.32 -18.00 26.82
CA ARG A 354 -9.79 -18.05 28.20
C ARG A 354 -8.27 -18.26 28.26
N THR A 355 -7.69 -18.86 27.23
CA THR A 355 -6.24 -19.09 27.16
C THR A 355 -5.47 -17.90 26.60
N ARG A 356 -6.16 -16.82 26.23
CA ARG A 356 -5.63 -15.61 25.58
C ARG A 356 -4.68 -14.82 26.47
#